data_AF-X0VL68-F1
#
_entry.id   AF-X0VL68-F1
#
_cell.length_a   1.000
_cell.length_b   1.000
_cell.length_c   1.000
_cell.angle_alpha   90.00
_cell.angle_beta   90.00
_cell.angle_gamma   90.00
#
_symmetry.space_group_name_H-M   'P 1'
#
loop_
_entity.id
_entity.type
_entity.pdbx_description
1 polymer ?
#
loop_
_entity_poly.entity_id
_entity_poly.type
_entity_poly.pdbx_seq_one_letter_code
_entity_poly.pdbx_strand_id
1 'polypeptide(L)' 'VCKGRVRDRYRKDGEGWVELDVWAENEREGVTTPGKAWVILPLREGG' A
#
# COMPACT_ATOMS: atom_id res chain seq x y z
N VAL A 1 8.75 4.77 12.78
CA VAL A 1 7.31 4.72 12.38
C VAL A 1 7.21 4.02 11.03
N CYS A 2 6.20 3.18 10.80
CA CYS A 2 5.92 2.62 9.47
C CYS A 2 4.90 3.49 8.73
N LYS A 3 5.20 3.81 7.47
CA LYS A 3 4.34 4.62 6.60
C LYS A 3 4.13 3.91 5.26
N GLY A 4 3.15 4.37 4.51
CA GLY A 4 2.91 3.90 3.16
C GLY A 4 2.16 4.91 2.30
N ARG A 5 2.25 4.72 0.98
CA ARG A 5 1.56 5.52 -0.03
C ARG A 5 0.91 4.60 -1.04
N VAL A 6 -0.40 4.77 -1.24
CA VAL A 6 -1.13 4.10 -2.33
C VAL A 6 -0.60 4.61 -3.66
N ARG A 7 -0.21 3.67 -4.52
CA ARG A 7 0.25 3.94 -5.89
C ARG A 7 -0.85 3.72 -6.90
N ASP A 8 -1.58 2.62 -6.75
CA ASP A 8 -2.70 2.30 -7.62
C ASP A 8 -3.76 1.47 -6.90
N ARG A 9 -4.96 1.43 -7.47
CA ARG A 9 -6.11 0.66 -7.01
C ARG A 9 -6.94 0.20 -8.19
N TYR A 10 -7.08 -1.11 -8.35
CA TYR A 10 -7.77 -1.69 -9.49
C TYR A 10 -8.54 -2.96 -9.11
N ARG A 11 -9.45 -3.38 -9.99
CA ARG A 11 -10.12 -4.68 -9.90
C ARG A 11 -9.34 -5.70 -10.71
N LYS A 12 -9.06 -6.86 -10.12
CA LYS A 12 -8.43 -8.00 -10.80
C LYS A 12 -9.01 -9.28 -10.20
N ASP A 13 -9.42 -10.21 -11.05
CA ASP A 13 -9.98 -11.52 -10.65
C ASP A 13 -11.18 -11.41 -9.67
N GLY A 14 -11.98 -10.36 -9.79
CA GLY A 14 -13.11 -10.08 -8.91
C GLY A 14 -12.73 -9.44 -7.56
N GLU A 15 -11.45 -9.20 -7.30
CA GLU A 15 -10.93 -8.67 -6.04
C GLU A 15 -10.51 -7.20 -6.15
N GLY A 16 -10.48 -6.50 -5.02
CA GLY A 16 -10.01 -5.11 -4.91
C GLY A 16 -8.52 -5.05 -4.59
N TRP A 17 -7.68 -4.93 -5.60
CA TRP A 17 -6.23 -4.86 -5.45
C TRP A 17 -5.76 -3.43 -5.21
N VAL A 18 -4.81 -3.27 -4.28
CA VAL A 18 -4.16 -1.98 -3.98
C VAL A 18 -2.66 -2.17 -3.95
N GLU A 19 -1.95 -1.35 -4.72
CA GLU A 19 -0.50 -1.27 -4.71
C GLU A 19 -0.03 -0.17 -3.76
N LEU A 20 0.98 -0.49 -2.95
CA LEU A 20 1.52 0.40 -1.93
C LEU A 20 3.05 0.45 -2.06
N ASP A 21 3.59 1.66 -1.95
CA ASP A 21 4.95 1.78 -1.41
C ASP A 21 4.84 1.83 0.12
N VAL A 22 5.72 1.12 0.82
CA VAL A 22 5.78 1.07 2.28
C VAL A 22 7.20 1.34 2.74
N TRP A 23 7.36 2.02 3.88
CA TRP A 23 8.67 2.25 4.44
C TRP A 23 8.69 2.47 5.94
N ALA A 24 9.82 2.14 6.57
CA ALA A 24 10.13 2.57 7.93
C ALA A 24 10.88 3.92 7.89
N GLU A 25 10.57 4.79 8.85
CA GLU A 25 11.33 6.00 9.13
C GLU A 25 11.98 5.95 10.51
N ASN A 26 13.22 6.45 10.59
CA ASN A 26 13.93 6.75 11.83
C ASN A 26 14.38 8.24 11.87
N GLU A 27 14.69 8.75 13.06
CA GLU A 27 15.01 10.17 13.27
C GLU A 27 16.40 10.58 12.74
N ARG A 28 17.28 9.61 12.47
CA ARG A 28 18.68 9.85 12.10
C ARG A 28 18.90 9.90 10.58
N GLU A 29 18.27 8.98 9.87
CA GLU A 29 18.53 8.68 8.46
C GLU A 29 17.29 8.89 7.57
N GLY A 30 16.14 9.21 8.16
CA GLY A 30 14.89 9.36 7.42
C GLY A 30 14.32 8.00 7.03
N VAL A 31 14.13 7.75 5.72
CA VAL A 31 13.56 6.49 5.19
C VAL A 31 14.62 5.38 5.17
N THR A 32 14.39 4.27 5.86
CA THR A 32 15.41 3.20 6.01
C THR A 32 15.06 1.86 5.39
N THR A 33 13.77 1.54 5.24
CA THR A 33 13.34 0.23 4.71
C THR A 33 12.27 0.40 3.66
N PRO A 34 12.60 0.92 2.46
CA PRO A 34 11.64 1.06 1.38
C PRO A 34 11.25 -0.32 0.83
N GLY A 35 9.97 -0.49 0.53
CA GLY A 35 9.41 -1.70 -0.03
C GLY A 35 8.14 -1.45 -0.83
N LYS A 36 7.72 -2.47 -1.58
CA LYS A 36 6.45 -2.50 -2.30
C LYS A 36 5.57 -3.59 -1.74
N ALA A 37 4.27 -3.34 -1.67
CA ALA A 37 3.28 -4.30 -1.21
C ALA A 37 2.04 -4.26 -2.10
N TRP A 38 1.42 -5.42 -2.26
CA TRP A 38 0.11 -5.58 -2.88
C TRP A 38 -0.83 -6.16 -1.83
N VAL A 39 -1.98 -5.51 -1.64
CA VAL A 39 -3.00 -5.98 -0.69
C VAL A 39 -4.34 -6.10 -1.38
N ILE A 40 -5.12 -7.09 -0.95
CA ILE A 40 -6.49 -7.30 -1.39
C ILE A 40 -7.41 -6.74 -0.30
N LEU A 41 -8.25 -5.78 -0.66
CA LEU A 41 -9.23 -5.16 0.24
C LEU A 41 -10.66 -5.49 -0.20
N PRO A 42 -11.61 -5.54 0.77
CA PRO A 42 -13.02 -5.67 0.43
C PRO A 42 -13.48 -4.57 -0.53
N LEU A 43 -14.25 -4.98 -1.53
CA LEU A 43 -14.91 -4.04 -2.43
C LEU A 43 -16.07 -3.37 -1.67
N ARG A 44 -16.24 -2.06 -1.87
CA ARG A 44 -17.44 -1.37 -1.38
C ARG A 44 -18.66 -1.88 -2.15
N GLU A 45 -19.70 -2.28 -1.44
CA GLU A 45 -21.01 -2.52 -2.03
C GLU A 45 -21.61 -1.17 -2.46
N GLY A 46 -21.93 -1.01 -3.75
CA GLY A 46 -22.63 0.17 -4.28
C GLY A 46 -21.80 1.20 -5.06
N GLY A 47 -20.72 0.77 -5.72
CA GLY A 47 -20.02 1.59 -6.74
C GLY A 47 -20.52 1.32 -8.14
#